data_AF-A0A4Y1RC79-F1
#
_entry.id   AF-A0A4Y1RC79-F1
#
_cell.length_a   1.000
_cell.length_b   1.000
_cell.length_c   1.000
_cell.angle_alpha   90.00
_cell.angle_beta   90.00
_cell.angle_gamma   90.00
#
_symmetry.space_group_name_H-M   'P 1'
#
loop_
_entity.id
_entity.type
_entity.pdbx_description
1 polymer ?
#
loop_
_entity_poly.entity_id
_entity_poly.type
_entity_poly.pdbx_seq_one_letter_code
_entity_poly.pdbx_strand_id
1 'polypeptide(L)'
;MNVGYICHGTSAVVHEKRLINRGNLHRIHYAREAIYYMAGLVCQMKVQKYTPAMDEYMSAALDTSYFPLATISFIGMRDIVTKDSMDWVFSDPKIEKAASVIGRLMDDMKSHKDATEEEATIELSNQVSNAWKDINEICLRPTIFPMPLLLRILNLARAIEVIYKRDDSFTHAGIFLKDSVVSLFVEPVSL
;
A
#
# COMPACT_ATOMS: atom_id res chain seq x y z
N MET A 1 23.39 -14.71 18.80
CA MET A 1 23.81 -14.99 17.40
C MET A 1 23.27 -13.89 16.51
N ASN A 2 24.15 -13.29 15.70
CA ASN A 2 23.96 -12.06 14.94
C ASN A 2 22.88 -12.15 13.84
N VAL A 3 21.93 -11.23 13.83
CA VAL A 3 20.94 -11.02 12.75
C VAL A 3 21.50 -10.03 11.71
N GLY A 4 22.73 -10.26 11.29
CA GLY A 4 23.56 -9.25 10.63
C GLY A 4 24.00 -9.58 9.22
N TYR A 5 23.27 -10.35 8.42
CA TYR A 5 23.68 -10.63 7.03
C TYR A 5 22.49 -10.98 6.12
N ILE A 6 21.64 -10.01 5.78
CA ILE A 6 20.87 -10.07 4.52
C ILE A 6 20.80 -8.64 3.96
N CYS A 7 21.13 -8.49 2.67
CA CYS A 7 21.15 -7.26 1.83
C CYS A 7 22.51 -6.55 1.66
N HIS A 8 23.51 -7.23 1.10
CA HIS A 8 24.63 -6.57 0.41
C HIS A 8 24.25 -6.18 -1.04
N GLY A 9 23.19 -5.36 -1.17
CA GLY A 9 22.92 -4.61 -2.38
C GLY A 9 23.50 -3.20 -2.24
N THR A 10 24.36 -2.77 -3.15
CA THR A 10 25.00 -1.44 -3.17
C THR A 10 23.99 -0.27 -3.05
N SER A 11 22.75 -0.48 -3.47
CA SER A 11 21.66 0.51 -3.32
C SER A 11 21.20 0.71 -1.87
N ALA A 12 21.01 -0.37 -1.10
CA ALA A 12 20.51 -0.30 0.28
C ALA A 12 21.50 0.45 1.19
N VAL A 13 22.79 0.14 1.07
CA VAL A 13 23.87 0.82 1.81
C VAL A 13 23.96 2.30 1.44
N VAL A 14 23.72 2.66 0.17
CA VAL A 14 23.69 4.06 -0.28
C VAL A 14 22.46 4.78 0.27
N HIS A 15 21.29 4.13 0.31
CA HIS A 15 20.07 4.69 0.89
C HIS A 15 20.19 4.90 2.41
N GLU A 16 20.73 3.92 3.14
CA GLU A 16 21.02 4.04 4.58
C GLU A 16 21.99 5.19 4.85
N LYS A 17 23.11 5.27 4.13
CA LYS A 17 24.07 6.39 4.24
C LYS A 17 23.42 7.75 3.96
N ARG A 18 22.53 7.84 2.96
CA ARG A 18 21.77 9.07 2.64
C ARG A 18 20.80 9.46 3.75
N LEU A 19 20.19 8.49 4.42
CA LEU A 19 19.26 8.73 5.54
C LEU A 19 20.01 9.11 6.83
N ILE A 20 21.17 8.50 7.08
CA ILE A 20 22.08 8.84 8.18
C ILE A 20 22.53 10.30 8.07
N ASN A 21 23.02 10.71 6.90
CA ASN A 21 23.47 12.08 6.65
C ASN A 21 22.36 13.13 6.82
N ARG A 22 21.09 12.71 6.86
CA ARG A 22 19.92 13.58 7.03
C ARG A 22 19.22 13.42 8.38
N GLY A 23 19.78 12.65 9.32
CA GLY A 23 19.17 12.38 10.64
C GLY A 23 17.90 11.51 10.60
N ASN A 24 17.62 10.88 9.45
CA ASN A 24 16.36 10.20 9.18
C ASN A 24 16.45 8.67 9.28
N LEU A 25 17.52 8.13 9.88
CA LEU A 25 17.72 6.69 10.04
C LEU A 25 16.57 6.04 10.84
N HIS A 26 15.99 6.77 11.79
CA HIS A 26 14.85 6.30 12.60
C HIS A 26 13.66 5.84 11.73
N ARG A 27 13.49 6.39 10.51
CA ARG A 27 12.40 6.01 9.59
C ARG A 27 12.55 4.59 9.02
N ILE A 28 13.77 4.05 8.97
CA ILE A 28 14.02 2.67 8.52
C ILE A 28 13.44 1.68 9.54
N HIS A 29 13.42 2.03 10.84
CA HIS A 29 12.80 1.19 11.85
C HIS A 29 11.32 0.99 11.56
N TYR A 30 10.57 2.06 11.28
CA TYR A 30 9.16 1.95 10.89
C TYR A 30 8.95 1.04 9.66
N ALA A 31 9.78 1.16 8.62
CA ALA A 31 9.70 0.25 7.46
C ALA A 31 9.89 -1.21 7.85
N ARG A 32 10.92 -1.49 8.66
CA ARG A 32 11.23 -2.85 9.10
C ARG A 32 10.10 -3.43 9.94
N GLU A 33 9.57 -2.67 10.90
CA GLU A 33 8.43 -3.08 11.71
C GLU A 33 7.20 -3.38 10.86
N ALA A 34 6.86 -2.51 9.89
CA ALA A 34 5.74 -2.74 8.99
C ALA A 34 5.91 -4.02 8.14
N ILE A 35 7.12 -4.28 7.62
CA ILE A 35 7.42 -5.49 6.84
C ILE A 35 7.35 -6.75 7.72
N TYR A 36 7.93 -6.72 8.93
CA TYR A 36 7.88 -7.88 9.84
C TYR A 36 6.45 -8.18 10.29
N TYR A 37 5.67 -7.14 10.58
CA TYR A 37 4.26 -7.28 10.95
C TYR A 37 3.46 -7.95 9.82
N MET A 38 3.60 -7.44 8.59
CA MET A 38 3.00 -8.05 7.39
C MET A 38 3.39 -9.52 7.23
N ALA A 39 4.69 -9.83 7.34
CA ALA A 39 5.19 -11.19 7.20
C ALA A 39 4.60 -12.14 8.26
N GLY A 40 4.43 -11.67 9.50
CA GLY A 40 3.80 -12.42 10.58
C GLY A 40 2.36 -12.78 10.27
N LEU A 41 1.56 -11.80 9.84
CA LEU A 41 0.15 -12.00 9.47
C LEU A 41 -0.01 -12.97 8.29
N VAL A 42 0.77 -12.80 7.23
CA VAL A 42 0.74 -13.71 6.06
C VAL A 42 1.09 -15.14 6.47
N CYS A 43 2.05 -15.34 7.37
CA CYS A 43 2.39 -16.66 7.90
C CYS A 43 1.22 -17.27 8.67
N GLN A 44 0.57 -16.49 9.55
CA GLN A 44 -0.57 -16.97 10.35
C GLN A 44 -1.74 -17.40 9.46
N MET A 45 -2.13 -16.56 8.50
CA MET A 45 -3.23 -16.84 7.57
C MET A 45 -2.96 -18.10 6.73
N LYS A 46 -1.72 -18.31 6.27
CA LYS A 46 -1.37 -19.50 5.47
C LYS A 46 -1.35 -20.81 6.29
N VAL A 47 -1.01 -20.74 7.57
CA VAL A 47 -0.90 -21.93 8.42
C VAL A 47 -2.28 -22.47 8.81
N GLN A 48 -3.28 -21.61 8.94
CA GLN A 48 -4.50 -21.94 9.66
C GLN A 48 -5.53 -22.81 8.90
N LYS A 49 -5.43 -23.03 7.58
CA LYS A 49 -6.28 -23.94 6.76
C LYS A 49 -7.81 -23.89 7.05
N TYR A 50 -8.33 -22.79 7.60
CA TYR A 50 -9.77 -22.52 7.70
C TYR A 50 -10.11 -21.27 6.91
N THR A 51 -11.37 -21.14 6.53
CA THR A 51 -11.91 -19.95 5.87
C THR A 51 -12.40 -19.00 6.97
N PRO A 52 -11.73 -17.84 7.18
CA PRO A 52 -12.15 -16.88 8.19
C PRO A 52 -13.48 -16.21 7.86
N ALA A 53 -14.15 -15.69 8.88
CA ALA A 53 -15.26 -14.78 8.68
C ALA A 53 -14.76 -13.47 8.05
N MET A 54 -15.64 -12.73 7.36
CA MET A 54 -15.24 -11.54 6.60
C MET A 54 -14.61 -10.43 7.48
N ASP A 55 -15.12 -10.24 8.69
CA ASP A 55 -14.60 -9.27 9.66
C ASP A 55 -13.20 -9.65 10.17
N GLU A 56 -13.02 -10.93 10.50
CA GLU A 56 -11.73 -11.50 10.89
C GLU A 56 -10.71 -11.41 9.75
N TYR A 57 -11.13 -11.76 8.53
CA TYR A 57 -10.33 -11.63 7.32
C TYR A 57 -9.88 -10.18 7.13
N MET A 58 -10.82 -9.23 7.10
CA MET A 58 -10.50 -7.82 6.84
C MET A 58 -9.59 -7.24 7.91
N SER A 59 -9.75 -7.63 9.17
CA SER A 59 -8.85 -7.19 10.24
C SER A 59 -7.39 -7.54 9.96
N ALA A 60 -7.09 -8.70 9.37
CA ALA A 60 -5.72 -9.09 9.04
C ALA A 60 -5.31 -8.65 7.61
N ALA A 61 -6.24 -8.65 6.66
CA ALA A 61 -5.98 -8.46 5.25
C ALA A 61 -5.65 -7.01 4.89
N LEU A 62 -6.19 -6.04 5.64
CA LEU A 62 -5.86 -4.62 5.46
C LEU A 62 -4.39 -4.35 5.76
N ASP A 63 -3.90 -4.88 6.89
CA ASP A 63 -2.53 -4.72 7.35
C ASP A 63 -1.49 -5.41 6.45
N THR A 64 -1.90 -6.45 5.71
CA THR A 64 -1.02 -7.13 4.76
C THR A 64 -0.96 -6.45 3.38
N SER A 65 -1.91 -5.57 3.06
CA SER A 65 -2.06 -5.01 1.71
C SER A 65 -1.23 -3.74 1.50
N TYR A 66 -1.57 -2.69 2.23
CA TYR A 66 -1.29 -1.33 1.84
C TYR A 66 -0.47 -0.58 2.89
N PHE A 67 -0.68 -0.88 4.16
CA PHE A 67 0.03 -0.28 5.28
C PHE A 67 1.57 -0.28 5.14
N PRO A 68 2.22 -1.40 4.75
CA PRO A 68 3.67 -1.40 4.57
C PRO A 68 4.11 -0.59 3.34
N LEU A 69 3.31 -0.58 2.27
CA LEU A 69 3.58 0.20 1.07
C LEU A 69 3.53 1.71 1.37
N ALA A 70 2.50 2.16 2.10
CA ALA A 70 2.37 3.53 2.55
C ALA A 70 3.57 3.94 3.43
N THR A 71 3.92 3.11 4.43
CA THR A 71 5.05 3.34 5.33
C THR A 71 6.38 3.47 4.60
N ILE A 72 6.67 2.57 3.65
CA ILE A 72 7.91 2.61 2.86
C ILE A 72 7.94 3.87 1.97
N SER A 73 6.80 4.26 1.41
CA SER A 73 6.72 5.42 0.51
C SER A 73 7.10 6.75 1.19
N PHE A 74 6.91 6.85 2.51
CA PHE A 74 7.22 8.05 3.30
C PHE A 74 8.72 8.22 3.54
N ILE A 75 9.50 7.14 3.55
CA ILE A 75 10.95 7.19 3.82
C ILE A 75 11.67 8.11 2.82
N GLY A 76 11.23 8.10 1.56
CA GLY A 76 11.80 8.93 0.48
C GLY A 76 11.37 10.40 0.52
N MET A 77 10.41 10.78 1.35
CA MET A 77 9.74 12.11 1.31
C MET A 77 10.48 13.22 2.08
N ARG A 78 11.81 13.08 2.26
CA ARG A 78 12.72 14.12 2.77
C ARG A 78 12.17 14.79 4.05
N ASP A 79 12.20 16.12 4.12
CA ASP A 79 11.94 16.88 5.35
C ASP A 79 10.45 17.09 5.64
N ILE A 80 9.57 16.63 4.74
CA ILE A 80 8.11 16.68 4.92
C ILE A 80 7.67 15.67 6.00
N VAL A 81 8.40 14.57 6.13
CA VAL A 81 8.08 13.50 7.08
C VAL A 81 8.71 13.79 8.43
N THR A 82 7.91 13.76 9.48
CA THR A 82 8.35 13.88 10.87
C THR A 82 8.07 12.58 11.63
N LYS A 83 8.64 12.44 12.83
CA LYS A 83 8.28 11.33 13.73
C LYS A 83 6.77 11.29 13.98
N ASP A 84 6.16 12.43 14.28
CA ASP A 84 4.71 12.55 14.53
C ASP A 84 3.88 12.09 13.32
N SER A 85 4.34 12.39 12.10
CA SER A 85 3.66 11.90 10.89
C SER A 85 3.78 10.40 10.67
N MET A 86 4.91 9.79 11.09
CA MET A 86 5.09 8.34 11.04
C MET A 86 4.25 7.65 12.13
N ASP A 87 4.26 8.20 13.35
CA ASP A 87 3.40 7.72 14.45
C ASP A 87 1.92 7.81 14.08
N TRP A 88 1.52 8.88 13.39
CA TRP A 88 0.16 9.03 12.87
C TRP A 88 -0.22 7.93 11.87
N VAL A 89 0.65 7.58 10.92
CA VAL A 89 0.38 6.44 10.01
C VAL A 89 0.22 5.13 10.78
N PHE A 90 1.06 4.92 11.80
CA PHE A 90 0.99 3.73 12.66
C PHE A 90 -0.21 3.72 13.61
N SER A 91 -0.94 4.83 13.72
CA SER A 91 -2.19 4.90 14.49
C SER A 91 -3.44 4.50 13.71
N ASP A 92 -3.27 3.91 12.52
CA ASP A 92 -4.34 3.49 11.60
C ASP A 92 -5.34 4.62 11.30
N PRO A 93 -4.88 5.73 10.67
CA PRO A 93 -5.75 6.86 10.43
C PRO A 93 -6.76 6.52 9.33
N LYS A 94 -7.97 7.09 9.41
CA LYS A 94 -9.09 6.76 8.52
C LYS A 94 -8.74 6.75 7.01
N ILE A 95 -7.86 7.65 6.55
CA ILE A 95 -7.43 7.70 5.14
C ILE A 95 -6.55 6.51 4.75
N GLU A 96 -5.71 6.03 5.66
CA GLU A 96 -4.92 4.81 5.49
C GLU A 96 -5.88 3.64 5.37
N LYS A 97 -6.76 3.46 6.37
CA LYS A 97 -7.72 2.36 6.39
C LYS A 97 -8.57 2.29 5.12
N ALA A 98 -9.06 3.44 4.65
CA ALA A 98 -9.81 3.52 3.41
C ALA A 98 -8.96 3.12 2.19
N ALA A 99 -7.71 3.56 2.11
CA ALA A 99 -6.80 3.16 1.04
C ALA A 99 -6.46 1.65 1.10
N SER A 100 -6.31 1.09 2.30
CA SER A 100 -6.13 -0.33 2.54
C SER A 100 -7.34 -1.15 2.09
N VAL A 101 -8.57 -0.66 2.32
CA VAL A 101 -9.80 -1.30 1.83
C VAL A 101 -9.83 -1.33 0.30
N ILE A 102 -9.51 -0.20 -0.35
CA ILE A 102 -9.43 -0.14 -1.82
C ILE A 102 -8.38 -1.14 -2.31
N GLY A 103 -7.19 -1.11 -1.73
CA GLY A 103 -6.09 -2.02 -2.05
C GLY A 103 -6.48 -3.49 -2.00
N ARG A 104 -6.97 -3.92 -0.84
CA ARG A 104 -7.31 -5.31 -0.56
C ARG A 104 -8.46 -5.81 -1.43
N LEU A 105 -9.57 -5.09 -1.46
CA LEU A 105 -10.77 -5.57 -2.14
C LEU A 105 -10.64 -5.54 -3.66
N MET A 106 -9.92 -4.57 -4.23
CA MET A 106 -9.65 -4.56 -5.67
C MET A 106 -8.75 -5.72 -6.10
N ASP A 107 -7.74 -6.05 -5.28
CA ASP A 107 -6.88 -7.21 -5.50
C ASP A 107 -7.71 -8.51 -5.45
N ASP A 108 -8.45 -8.73 -4.37
CA ASP A 108 -9.23 -9.95 -4.16
C ASP A 108 -10.26 -10.18 -5.29
N MET A 109 -11.02 -9.15 -5.68
CA MET A 109 -12.03 -9.25 -6.76
C MET A 109 -11.45 -9.58 -8.14
N LYS A 110 -10.19 -9.22 -8.41
CA LYS A 110 -9.56 -9.44 -9.73
C LYS A 110 -8.74 -10.72 -9.76
N SER A 111 -8.17 -11.09 -8.63
CA SER A 111 -7.35 -12.29 -8.46
C SER A 111 -8.21 -13.54 -8.28
N HIS A 112 -9.46 -13.41 -7.82
CA HIS A 112 -10.42 -14.51 -7.69
C HIS A 112 -11.63 -14.29 -8.62
N LYS A 113 -11.65 -14.99 -9.77
CA LYS A 113 -12.72 -14.89 -10.78
C LYS A 113 -13.55 -16.16 -10.88
N ASP A 114 -14.26 -16.51 -9.81
CA ASP A 114 -15.25 -17.59 -9.87
C ASP A 114 -16.65 -17.00 -10.14
N ALA A 115 -17.28 -17.47 -11.22
CA ALA A 115 -18.49 -16.88 -11.81
C ALA A 115 -19.77 -16.99 -10.93
N THR A 116 -19.67 -17.55 -9.73
CA THR A 116 -20.78 -17.73 -8.77
C THR A 116 -20.89 -16.62 -7.72
N GLU A 117 -20.03 -15.59 -7.79
CA GLU A 117 -19.84 -14.61 -6.71
C GLU A 117 -20.27 -13.17 -7.07
N GLU A 118 -21.28 -12.99 -7.91
CA GLU A 118 -21.74 -11.66 -8.34
C GLU A 118 -22.22 -10.79 -7.17
N GLU A 119 -22.97 -11.38 -6.22
CA GLU A 119 -23.42 -10.68 -5.00
C GLU A 119 -22.24 -10.22 -4.13
N ALA A 120 -21.22 -11.07 -3.96
CA ALA A 120 -20.01 -10.72 -3.22
C ALA A 120 -19.25 -9.59 -3.93
N THR A 121 -19.11 -9.67 -5.25
CA THR A 121 -18.45 -8.63 -6.06
C THR A 121 -19.17 -7.27 -5.93
N ILE A 122 -20.51 -7.26 -5.93
CA ILE A 122 -21.30 -6.05 -5.72
C ILE A 122 -21.04 -5.46 -4.33
N GLU A 123 -21.06 -6.29 -3.30
CA GLU A 123 -20.83 -5.85 -1.92
C GLU A 123 -19.42 -5.30 -1.73
N LEU A 124 -18.39 -6.00 -2.24
CA LEU A 124 -17.01 -5.51 -2.20
C LEU A 124 -16.85 -4.19 -2.98
N SER A 125 -17.52 -4.06 -4.13
CA SER A 125 -17.52 -2.81 -4.91
C SER A 125 -18.18 -1.65 -4.16
N ASN A 126 -19.24 -1.90 -3.39
CA ASN A 126 -19.86 -0.90 -2.53
C ASN A 126 -18.90 -0.42 -1.42
N GLN A 127 -18.15 -1.34 -0.82
CA GLN A 127 -17.14 -1.01 0.20
C GLN A 127 -16.01 -0.17 -0.39
N VAL A 128 -15.50 -0.52 -1.58
CA VAL A 128 -14.50 0.29 -2.31
C VAL A 128 -15.04 1.70 -2.61
N SER A 129 -16.29 1.81 -3.07
CA SER A 129 -16.94 3.11 -3.34
C SER A 129 -17.05 3.98 -2.07
N ASN A 130 -17.40 3.37 -0.94
CA ASN A 130 -17.47 4.09 0.34
C ASN A 130 -16.08 4.52 0.83
N ALA A 131 -15.05 3.67 0.68
CA ALA A 131 -13.68 4.03 0.99
C ALA A 131 -13.17 5.22 0.14
N TRP A 132 -13.54 5.27 -1.15
CA TRP A 132 -13.24 6.44 -2.00
C TRP A 132 -13.89 7.73 -1.49
N LYS A 133 -15.14 7.67 -1.02
CA LYS A 133 -15.83 8.83 -0.41
C LYS A 133 -15.10 9.31 0.85
N ASP A 134 -14.65 8.38 1.69
CA ASP A 134 -13.88 8.70 2.90
C ASP A 134 -12.56 9.41 2.57
N ILE A 135 -11.79 8.91 1.59
CA ILE A 135 -10.55 9.57 1.15
C ILE A 135 -10.85 10.98 0.63
N ASN A 136 -11.89 11.14 -0.18
CA ASN A 136 -12.28 12.43 -0.75
C ASN A 136 -12.67 13.44 0.34
N GLU A 137 -13.48 13.02 1.31
CA GLU A 137 -13.88 13.86 2.44
C GLU A 137 -12.68 14.32 3.27
N ILE A 138 -11.73 13.41 3.56
CA ILE A 138 -10.53 13.72 4.34
C ILE A 138 -9.63 14.70 3.59
N CYS A 139 -9.43 14.49 2.28
CA CYS A 139 -8.58 15.37 1.46
C CYS A 139 -9.15 16.79 1.28
N LEU A 140 -10.44 17.01 1.57
CA LEU A 140 -11.09 18.33 1.50
C LEU A 140 -11.10 19.08 2.83
N ARG A 141 -10.79 18.43 3.95
CA ARG A 141 -10.82 19.03 5.28
C ARG A 141 -9.46 19.59 5.70
N PRO A 142 -9.43 20.59 6.60
CA PRO A 142 -8.19 20.98 7.26
C PRO A 142 -7.56 19.78 7.99
N THR A 143 -6.28 19.54 7.75
CA THR A 143 -5.54 18.42 8.33
C THR A 143 -4.40 18.91 9.20
N ILE A 144 -4.08 18.15 10.25
CA ILE A 144 -2.94 18.44 11.14
C ILE A 144 -1.62 18.21 10.39
N PHE A 145 -1.61 17.30 9.43
CA PHE A 145 -0.43 16.95 8.64
C PHE A 145 -0.41 17.64 7.27
N PRO A 146 0.78 17.90 6.70
CA PRO A 146 0.91 18.48 5.37
C PRO A 146 0.19 17.68 4.29
N MET A 147 -0.52 18.37 3.39
CA MET A 147 -1.21 17.76 2.24
C MET A 147 -0.35 16.81 1.40
N PRO A 148 0.96 17.03 1.18
CA PRO A 148 1.79 16.07 0.46
C PRO A 148 1.78 14.64 1.05
N LEU A 149 1.60 14.48 2.37
CA LEU A 149 1.51 13.16 3.01
C LEU A 149 0.18 12.47 2.68
N LEU A 150 -0.93 13.21 2.73
CA LEU A 150 -2.24 12.69 2.32
C LEU A 150 -2.26 12.36 0.83
N LEU A 151 -1.68 13.22 0.00
CA LEU A 151 -1.57 12.99 -1.45
C LEU A 151 -0.74 11.75 -1.76
N ARG A 152 0.24 11.40 -0.93
CA ARG A 152 0.98 10.15 -1.10
C ARG A 152 0.07 8.94 -0.92
N ILE A 153 -0.77 8.93 0.13
CA ILE A 153 -1.74 7.87 0.36
C ILE A 153 -2.79 7.85 -0.77
N LEU A 154 -3.36 8.99 -1.11
CA LEU A 154 -4.32 9.09 -2.22
C LEU A 154 -3.76 8.55 -3.55
N ASN A 155 -2.52 8.92 -3.90
CA ASN A 155 -1.92 8.51 -5.16
C ASN A 155 -1.55 7.03 -5.21
N LEU A 156 -1.22 6.41 -4.08
CA LEU A 156 -1.03 4.98 -3.98
C LEU A 156 -2.36 4.24 -4.16
N ALA A 157 -3.45 4.70 -3.55
CA ALA A 157 -4.80 4.17 -3.81
C ALA A 157 -5.20 4.28 -5.29
N ARG A 158 -4.89 5.42 -5.95
CA ARG A 158 -5.09 5.59 -7.39
C ARG A 158 -4.25 4.63 -8.23
N ALA A 159 -3.01 4.35 -7.81
CA ALA A 159 -2.15 3.42 -8.52
C ALA A 159 -2.73 1.99 -8.48
N ILE A 160 -3.27 1.57 -7.34
CA ILE A 160 -3.97 0.29 -7.19
C ILE A 160 -5.19 0.25 -8.11
N GLU A 161 -6.01 1.31 -8.09
CA GLU A 161 -7.17 1.41 -8.98
C GLU A 161 -6.77 1.20 -10.44
N VAL A 162 -5.67 1.82 -10.88
CA VAL A 162 -5.14 1.62 -12.24
C VAL A 162 -4.69 0.18 -12.48
N ILE A 163 -3.92 -0.42 -11.56
CA ILE A 163 -3.38 -1.77 -11.70
C ILE A 163 -4.50 -2.82 -11.80
N TYR A 164 -5.54 -2.69 -10.97
CA TYR A 164 -6.62 -3.68 -10.87
C TYR A 164 -7.89 -3.26 -11.62
N LYS A 165 -7.87 -2.17 -12.41
CA LYS A 165 -9.06 -1.63 -13.09
C LYS A 165 -9.75 -2.66 -13.99
N ARG A 166 -8.94 -3.38 -14.77
CA ARG A 166 -9.42 -4.30 -15.82
C ARG A 166 -9.26 -5.75 -15.38
N ASP A 167 -8.09 -6.07 -14.87
CA ASP A 167 -7.68 -7.40 -14.46
C ASP A 167 -6.60 -7.30 -13.37
N ASP A 168 -6.17 -8.43 -12.81
CA ASP A 168 -4.95 -8.52 -12.01
C ASP A 168 -3.72 -8.30 -12.92
N SER A 169 -3.47 -7.03 -13.23
CA SER A 169 -2.33 -6.61 -14.05
C SER A 169 -1.03 -6.62 -13.25
N PHE A 170 -1.08 -6.84 -11.94
CA PHE A 170 0.11 -6.98 -11.11
C PHE A 170 0.77 -8.33 -11.35
N THR A 171 -0.02 -9.41 -11.27
CA THR A 171 0.45 -10.77 -11.60
C THR A 171 0.56 -10.97 -13.11
N HIS A 172 -0.40 -10.44 -13.87
CA HIS A 172 -0.50 -10.63 -15.32
C HIS A 172 -0.26 -9.32 -16.08
N ALA A 173 0.96 -8.78 -15.99
CA ALA A 173 1.35 -7.50 -16.57
C ALA A 173 1.28 -7.40 -18.11
N GLY A 174 0.92 -8.48 -18.81
CA GLY A 174 1.19 -8.71 -20.23
C GLY A 174 0.62 -7.71 -21.23
N ILE A 175 -0.47 -7.01 -20.90
CA ILE A 175 -1.11 -6.06 -21.83
C ILE A 175 -1.18 -4.67 -21.20
N PHE A 176 -2.09 -4.44 -20.25
CA PHE A 176 -2.38 -3.09 -19.77
C PHE A 176 -1.19 -2.40 -19.07
N LEU A 177 -0.55 -3.10 -18.12
CA LEU A 177 0.55 -2.51 -17.37
C LEU A 177 1.80 -2.31 -18.26
N LYS A 178 2.08 -3.27 -19.15
CA LYS A 178 3.15 -3.16 -20.14
C LYS A 178 2.97 -1.94 -21.05
N ASP A 179 1.79 -1.75 -21.63
CA ASP A 179 1.51 -0.61 -22.51
C ASP A 179 1.64 0.72 -21.76
N SER A 180 1.18 0.76 -20.50
CA SER A 180 1.33 1.93 -19.63
C SER A 180 2.81 2.26 -19.36
N VAL A 181 3.66 1.26 -19.12
CA VAL A 181 5.11 1.45 -18.92
C VAL A 181 5.78 1.97 -20.19
N VAL A 182 5.44 1.39 -21.35
CA VAL A 182 5.98 1.85 -22.65
C VAL A 182 5.61 3.31 -22.89
N SER A 183 4.33 3.66 -22.71
CA SER A 183 3.86 5.04 -22.91
C SER A 183 4.47 6.06 -21.94
N LEU A 184 4.76 5.66 -20.69
CA LEU A 184 5.27 6.59 -19.66
C LEU A 184 6.79 6.73 -19.66
N PHE A 185 7.53 5.69 -20.04
CA PHE A 185 8.97 5.62 -19.83
C PHE A 185 9.80 5.27 -21.07
N VAL A 186 9.17 4.85 -22.17
CA VAL A 186 9.89 4.43 -23.39
C VAL A 186 9.59 5.36 -24.56
N GLU A 187 8.32 5.60 -24.84
CA GLU A 187 7.88 6.40 -25.99
C GLU A 187 7.70 7.87 -25.60
N PRO A 188 8.43 8.80 -26.22
CA PRO A 188 8.22 10.22 -25.98
C PRO A 188 6.90 10.68 -26.59
N VAL A 189 6.26 11.65 -25.93
CA VAL A 189 5.10 12.35 -26.51
C VAL A 189 5.57 13.09 -27.76
N SER A 190 4.94 12.80 -28.89
CA SER A 190 5.20 13.54 -30.14
C SER A 190 4.74 14.98 -29.97
N LEU A 191 5.63 15.92 -30.31
CA LEU A 191 5.40 17.38 -30.22
C LEU A 191 4.81 17.92 -31.52
#